data_AF-A0A8T4WCY3-F1
#
_entry.id   AF-A0A8T4WCY3-F1
#
_cell.length_a   1.000
_cell.length_b   1.000
_cell.length_c   1.000
_cell.angle_alpha   90.00
_cell.angle_beta   90.00
_cell.angle_gamma   90.00
#
_symmetry.space_group_name_H-M   'P 1'
#
loop_
_entity.id
_entity.type
_entity.pdbx_description
1 polymer ?
#
loop_
_entity_poly.entity_id
_entity_poly.type
_entity_poly.pdbx_seq_one_letter_code
_entity_poly.pdbx_strand_id
1 'polypeptide(L)' 'MYNRIILPTDGSKCAMEGVKEGLEFGEELGIKVIAVYVVNTSEFESLHHESIR' A
#
# COMPACT_ATOMS: atom_id res chain seq x y z
N MET A 1 -18.84 -14.37 -0.50
CA MET A 1 -18.73 -13.02 -1.08
C MET A 1 -17.78 -12.21 -0.21
N TYR A 2 -16.89 -11.40 -0.80
CA TYR A 2 -15.99 -10.53 -0.04
C TYR A 2 -16.73 -9.28 0.44
N ASN A 3 -16.40 -8.79 1.65
CA ASN A 3 -17.00 -7.56 2.21
C ASN A 3 -16.00 -6.40 2.31
N ARG A 4 -14.77 -6.61 1.84
CA ARG A 4 -13.69 -5.63 1.86
C ARG A 4 -12.65 -5.92 0.79
N ILE A 5 -11.94 -4.87 0.40
CA ILE A 5 -10.76 -4.92 -0.48
C ILE A 5 -9.61 -4.13 0.16
N ILE A 6 -8.39 -4.58 -0.11
CA ILE A 6 -7.15 -3.90 0.30
C ILE A 6 -6.52 -3.31 -0.95
N LEU A 7 -6.24 -2.01 -0.94
CA LEU A 7 -5.59 -1.28 -2.02
C LEU A 7 -4.17 -0.90 -1.58
N PRO A 8 -3.16 -1.72 -1.91
CA PRO A 8 -1.77 -1.36 -1.66
C PRO A 8 -1.32 -0.28 -2.65
N THR A 9 -0.52 0.67 -2.16
CA THR A 9 0.19 1.63 -3.01
C THR A 9 1.60 1.87 -2.47
N ASP A 10 2.54 2.03 -3.39
CA ASP A 10 3.90 2.53 -3.15
C ASP A 10 4.06 3.97 -3.68
N GLY A 11 2.96 4.60 -4.11
CA GLY A 11 2.95 5.93 -4.72
C GLY A 11 3.38 5.95 -6.19
N SER A 12 3.76 4.81 -6.79
CA SER A 12 4.08 4.73 -8.22
C SER A 12 2.83 4.98 -9.08
N LYS A 13 3.02 5.47 -10.31
CA LYS A 13 1.90 5.69 -11.24
C LYS A 13 1.07 4.43 -11.47
N CYS A 14 1.72 3.29 -11.63
CA CYS A 14 1.05 2.01 -11.85
C CYS A 14 0.19 1.61 -10.65
N ALA A 15 0.72 1.73 -9.43
CA ALA A 15 -0.05 1.45 -8.23
C ALA A 15 -1.24 2.41 -8.07
N MET A 16 -1.07 3.69 -8.42
CA MET A 16 -2.14 4.69 -8.34
C MET A 16 -3.30 4.42 -9.31
N GLU A 17 -3.04 3.90 -10.51
CA GLU A 17 -4.12 3.44 -11.40
C GLU A 17 -4.91 2.27 -10.79
N GLY A 18 -4.22 1.32 -10.14
CA GLY A 18 -4.88 0.22 -9.42
C GLY A 18 -5.70 0.70 -8.21
N VAL A 19 -5.23 1.71 -7.49
CA VAL A 19 -5.99 2.35 -6.40
C VAL A 19 -7.28 2.98 -6.94
N LYS A 20 -7.22 3.68 -8.08
CA LYS A 20 -8.39 4.31 -8.69
C LYS A 20 -9.45 3.26 -9.05
N GLU A 21 -9.06 2.22 -9.79
CA GLU A 21 -9.95 1.12 -10.16
C GLU A 21 -10.57 0.45 -8.93
N GLY A 22 -9.76 0.22 -7.89
CA GLY A 22 -10.21 -0.39 -6.66
C GLY A 22 -11.21 0.45 -5.88
N LEU A 23 -11.11 1.78 -5.93
CA LEU A 23 -12.08 2.69 -5.32
C LEU A 23 -13.43 2.61 -6.03
N GLU A 24 -13.43 2.67 -7.37
CA GLU A 24 -14.62 2.52 -8.20
C GLU A 24 -15.32 1.18 -7.93
N PHE A 25 -14.56 0.08 -7.90
CA PHE A 25 -15.05 -1.24 -7.57
C PHE A 25 -15.65 -1.34 -6.15
N GLY A 26 -15.01 -0.70 -5.17
CA GLY A 26 -15.50 -0.66 -3.78
C GLY A 26 -16.82 0.08 -3.64
N GLU A 27 -16.97 1.19 -4.35
CA GLU A 27 -18.20 1.99 -4.42
C GLU A 27 -19.34 1.21 -5.07
N GLU A 28 -19.10 0.62 -6.24
CA GLU A 28 -20.11 -0.17 -6.98
C GLU A 28 -20.64 -1.36 -6.18
N LEU A 29 -19.77 -2.02 -5.41
CA LEU A 29 -20.15 -3.20 -4.62
C LEU A 29 -20.61 -2.86 -3.20
N GLY A 30 -20.50 -1.60 -2.76
CA GLY A 30 -20.82 -1.19 -1.38
C GLY A 30 -19.96 -1.90 -0.33
N ILE A 31 -18.71 -2.23 -0.66
CA ILE A 31 -17.79 -2.96 0.23
C ILE A 31 -16.73 -2.03 0.83
N LYS A 32 -16.16 -2.42 1.96
CA LYS A 32 -15.18 -1.59 2.66
C LYS A 32 -13.84 -1.54 1.91
N VAL A 33 -13.34 -0.34 1.64
CA VAL A 33 -12.00 -0.13 1.09
C VAL A 33 -10.99 0.14 2.20
N ILE A 34 -9.83 -0.51 2.15
CA ILE A 34 -8.70 -0.28 3.06
C ILE A 34 -7.47 0.05 2.22
N ALA A 35 -7.02 1.30 2.24
CA ALA A 35 -5.78 1.71 1.60
C ALA A 35 -4.57 1.39 2.50
N VAL A 36 -3.50 0.87 1.91
CA VAL A 36 -2.26 0.52 2.63
C VAL A 36 -1.06 1.07 1.87
N TYR A 37 -0.17 1.73 2.59
CA TYR A 37 1.15 2.14 2.11
C TYR A 37 2.21 1.55 3.03
N VAL A 38 3.29 1.01 2.46
CA VAL A 38 4.38 0.40 3.20
C VAL A 38 5.63 1.24 3.04
N VAL A 39 6.20 1.70 4.16
CA VAL A 39 7.54 2.26 4.18
C VAL A 39 8.54 1.10 4.16
N ASN A 40 9.30 0.96 3.08
CA ASN A 40 10.35 -0.05 3.01
C ASN A 40 11.58 0.40 3.82
N THR A 41 11.84 -0.24 4.95
CA THR A 41 12.99 0.06 5.81
C THR A 41 14.18 -0.88 5.62
N SER A 42 14.10 -1.86 4.71
CA SER A 42 15.17 -2.84 4.48
C SER A 42 16.51 -2.19 4.11
N GLU A 43 16.49 -1.02 3.45
CA GLU A 43 17.70 -0.26 3.13
C GLU A 43 18.40 0.30 4.39
N PHE A 44 17.64 0.57 5.46
CA PHE A 44 18.17 1.11 6.71
C PHE A 44 18.60 0.02 7.71
N GLU A 45 18.23 -1.23 7.49
CA GLU A 45 18.65 -2.35 8.36
C GLU A 45 20.17 -2.54 8.37
N SER A 46 20.83 -2.23 7.26
CA SER A 46 22.30 -2.33 7.13
C SER A 46 23.07 -1.19 7.80
N LEU A 47 22.40 -0.07 8.14
CA LEU A 47 23.04 1.10 8.75
C LEU A 47 23.32 0.91 10.26
N HIS A 48 22.96 -0.24 10.83
CA HIS A 48 22.92 -0.40 12.29
C HIS A 48 24.23 -0.86 12.96
N HIS A 49 25.38 -0.97 12.26
CA HIS A 49 26.57 -1.58 12.88
C HIS A 49 27.89 -0.81 12.98
N GLU A 50 28.12 0.31 12.26
CA GLU A 50 29.49 0.91 12.23
C GLU A 50 29.64 2.34 12.75
N SER A 51 28.59 3.03 13.21
CA SER A 51 28.70 4.47 13.54
C SER A 51 28.59 4.83 15.03
N ILE A 52 28.68 3.87 15.94
CA ILE A 52 28.87 4.13 17.38
C ILE A 52 30.14 3.42 17.82
N ARG A 53 31.30 4.02 17.54
CA ARG A 53 32.57 3.69 18.19
C ARG A 53 33.42 4.93 18.38
#